data_AF-A0A1A8BMN2-F1
#
_entry.id   AF-A0A1A8BMN2-F1
#
_cell.length_a   1.000
_cell.length_b   1.000
_cell.length_c   1.000
_cell.angle_alpha   90.00
_cell.angle_beta   90.00
_cell.angle_gamma   90.00
#
_symmetry.space_group_name_H-M   'P 1'
#
loop_
_entity.id
_entity.type
_entity.pdbx_description
1 polymer ?
#
loop_
_entity_poly.entity_id
_entity_poly.type
_entity_poly.pdbx_seq_one_letter_code
_entity_poly.pdbx_strand_id
1 'polypeptide(L)'
;MAAPMSWRRLLHSVSSPALVGVFTRISDRLFRARDRRRGSSVLLLAPLLVDTDPLPQRISKPPGSARAQGTEGLCAHFRWMAEQVPAFRVPGGNIKILTSPDQFYQTMKKRIQTAEKRVVMASLYLGTGQLEQELVDCMEEVLQHSQENGHSDLKVSILLDYTRGSRGQINSRTMLLPLLQRFSSQMRVSLYHTPDLRGLLRLLVPQRFNETIGVQHIKVYLFDDSIIISGANLSDSYFTNRQDRYVLLENCREVADFFSDLVEAVGDVSLQLQPDDSVTMLEGMVHPYK
;
A
#
# COMPACT_ATOMS: atom_id res chain seq x y z
N MET A 1 -12.23 29.43 27.28
CA MET A 1 -12.60 29.08 28.67
C MET A 1 -12.51 27.58 28.80
N ALA A 2 -11.64 27.11 29.70
CA ALA A 2 -11.35 25.72 29.96
C ALA A 2 -12.30 25.13 31.02
N ALA A 3 -12.57 23.81 30.91
CA ALA A 3 -12.73 22.79 31.98
C ALA A 3 -13.53 21.56 31.41
N PRO A 4 -13.46 20.35 32.00
CA PRO A 4 -12.46 19.34 31.62
C PRO A 4 -13.05 17.96 31.26
N MET A 5 -12.36 17.19 30.41
CA MET A 5 -12.71 15.81 30.01
C MET A 5 -12.27 14.74 31.04
N SER A 6 -12.69 14.84 32.31
CA SER A 6 -12.33 13.85 33.34
C SER A 6 -13.38 12.78 33.64
N TRP A 7 -14.51 12.72 32.91
CA TRP A 7 -15.64 11.82 33.27
C TRP A 7 -15.86 10.61 32.34
N ARG A 8 -15.02 10.38 31.32
CA ARG A 8 -15.16 9.20 30.43
C ARG A 8 -14.27 7.99 30.80
N ARG A 9 -13.69 7.96 32.00
CA ARG A 9 -12.93 6.80 32.51
C ARG A 9 -13.61 6.00 33.63
N LEU A 10 -14.89 6.23 33.92
CA LEU A 10 -15.55 5.63 35.10
C LEU A 10 -16.92 5.00 34.84
N LEU A 11 -17.18 4.48 33.63
CA LEU A 11 -18.33 3.58 33.36
C LEU A 11 -17.95 2.36 32.51
N HIS A 12 -16.74 1.83 32.70
CA HIS A 12 -16.40 0.44 32.35
C HIS A 12 -16.17 -0.36 33.63
N SER A 13 -17.23 -0.51 34.39
CA SER A 13 -17.34 -1.54 35.42
C SER A 13 -18.82 -1.92 35.47
N VAL A 14 -19.09 -3.17 35.11
CA VAL A 14 -20.42 -3.82 35.11
C VAL A 14 -21.36 -3.43 33.95
N SER A 15 -21.13 -4.00 32.76
CA SER A 15 -22.17 -4.33 31.77
C SER A 15 -21.64 -5.33 30.73
N SER A 16 -22.31 -6.48 30.61
CA SER A 16 -21.91 -7.66 29.83
C SER A 16 -21.93 -7.42 28.29
N PRO A 17 -21.01 -8.03 27.50
CA PRO A 17 -20.85 -7.80 26.05
C PRO A 17 -22.02 -8.30 25.15
N ALA A 18 -23.10 -8.84 25.72
CA ALA A 18 -24.22 -9.38 24.96
C ALA A 18 -25.21 -8.32 24.42
N LEU A 19 -25.25 -7.10 24.97
CA LEU A 19 -26.31 -6.13 24.65
C LEU A 19 -25.96 -5.09 23.58
N VAL A 20 -24.69 -4.96 23.19
CA VAL A 20 -24.28 -4.05 22.10
C VAL A 20 -24.52 -4.69 20.71
N GLY A 21 -24.60 -6.02 20.63
CA GLY A 21 -24.78 -6.76 19.37
C GLY A 21 -26.21 -6.78 18.79
N VAL A 22 -27.20 -6.24 19.51
CA VAL A 22 -28.60 -6.24 19.04
C VAL A 22 -28.94 -4.97 18.26
N PHE A 23 -28.31 -3.83 18.57
CA PHE A 23 -28.62 -2.55 17.92
C PHE A 23 -27.93 -2.36 16.56
N THR A 24 -26.82 -3.04 16.29
CA THR A 24 -26.18 -3.02 14.96
C THR A 24 -26.87 -3.95 13.95
N ARG A 25 -27.62 -4.96 14.41
CA ARG A 25 -28.31 -5.94 13.53
C ARG A 25 -29.59 -5.41 12.86
N ILE A 26 -30.17 -4.31 13.35
CA ILE A 26 -31.40 -3.75 12.77
C ILE A 26 -31.10 -2.75 11.65
N SER A 27 -29.97 -2.04 11.72
CA SER A 27 -29.52 -1.11 10.66
C SER A 27 -29.18 -1.84 9.35
N ASP A 28 -28.55 -3.02 9.43
CA ASP A 28 -28.13 -3.79 8.26
C ASP A 28 -29.28 -4.47 7.49
N ARG A 29 -30.45 -4.64 8.12
CA ARG A 29 -31.62 -5.20 7.44
C ARG A 29 -32.34 -4.17 6.55
N LEU A 30 -32.22 -2.88 6.87
CA LEU A 30 -32.86 -1.81 6.10
C LEU A 30 -32.06 -1.41 4.85
N PHE A 31 -30.72 -1.57 4.85
CA PHE A 31 -29.90 -1.31 3.66
C PHE A 31 -29.87 -2.48 2.65
N ARG A 32 -30.30 -3.68 3.05
CA ARG A 32 -30.23 -4.89 2.20
C ARG A 32 -31.33 -4.98 1.13
N ALA A 33 -32.23 -4.00 1.06
CA ALA A 33 -33.36 -4.02 0.11
C ALA A 33 -33.14 -3.22 -1.18
N ARG A 34 -32.04 -2.46 -1.34
CA ARG A 34 -31.98 -1.43 -2.39
C ARG A 34 -30.94 -1.56 -3.50
N ASP A 35 -30.07 -2.56 -3.52
CA ASP A 35 -29.12 -2.71 -4.63
C ASP A 35 -28.90 -4.15 -5.08
N ARG A 36 -29.71 -4.58 -6.05
CA ARG A 36 -29.67 -5.92 -6.65
C ARG A 36 -29.36 -5.91 -8.14
N ARG A 37 -28.73 -4.84 -8.66
CA ARG A 37 -28.34 -4.73 -10.09
C ARG A 37 -26.95 -4.14 -10.29
N ARG A 38 -25.89 -4.79 -9.81
CA ARG A 38 -24.53 -4.71 -10.38
C ARG A 38 -23.63 -5.76 -9.75
N GLY A 39 -22.89 -6.51 -10.57
CA GLY A 39 -21.92 -7.48 -10.09
C GLY A 39 -20.77 -6.79 -9.35
N SER A 40 -20.59 -7.12 -8.07
CA SER A 40 -19.45 -6.68 -7.27
C SER A 40 -18.36 -7.75 -7.28
N SER A 41 -17.12 -7.35 -7.58
CA SER A 41 -15.94 -8.20 -7.43
C SER A 41 -15.36 -7.99 -6.02
N VAL A 42 -14.83 -9.06 -5.42
CA VAL A 42 -14.20 -8.99 -4.09
C VAL A 42 -12.69 -9.13 -4.29
N LEU A 43 -11.92 -8.16 -3.75
CA LEU A 43 -10.46 -8.25 -3.67
C LEU A 43 -10.08 -8.74 -2.27
N LEU A 44 -9.25 -9.77 -2.19
CA LEU A 44 -8.75 -10.36 -0.95
C LEU A 44 -7.25 -10.09 -0.84
N LEU A 45 -6.79 -9.61 0.32
CA LEU A 45 -5.36 -9.41 0.61
C LEU A 45 -4.89 -10.44 1.64
N ALA A 46 -3.67 -10.95 1.50
CA ALA A 46 -3.11 -11.93 2.44
C ALA A 46 -2.80 -11.27 3.81
N PRO A 47 -2.94 -11.99 4.93
CA PRO A 47 -2.60 -11.46 6.24
C PRO A 47 -1.08 -11.38 6.41
N LEU A 48 -0.59 -10.21 6.81
CA LEU A 48 0.78 -10.04 7.28
C LEU A 48 0.79 -10.37 8.78
N LEU A 49 1.36 -11.53 9.13
CA LEU A 49 1.54 -12.09 10.48
C LEU A 49 0.27 -12.67 11.14
N VAL A 50 0.01 -13.95 10.90
CA VAL A 50 -0.82 -14.80 11.77
C VAL A 50 -0.13 -16.16 11.91
N ASP A 51 0.10 -16.60 13.16
CA ASP A 51 0.50 -17.97 13.46
C ASP A 51 -0.54 -18.95 12.90
N THR A 52 -0.10 -19.88 12.07
CA THR A 52 -1.00 -20.81 11.38
C THR A 52 -1.55 -21.84 12.35
N ASP A 53 -2.83 -21.72 12.71
CA ASP A 53 -3.59 -22.84 13.28
C ASP A 53 -3.69 -24.00 12.26
N PRO A 54 -3.68 -25.27 12.71
CA PRO A 54 -3.67 -26.41 11.81
C PRO A 54 -4.97 -26.53 10.97
N LEU A 55 -4.80 -26.94 9.71
CA LEU A 55 -5.84 -27.05 8.67
C LEU A 55 -7.17 -27.69 9.14
N PRO A 56 -8.34 -27.15 8.73
CA PRO A 56 -9.62 -27.82 8.95
C PRO A 56 -9.76 -29.08 8.07
N GLN A 57 -10.26 -30.16 8.67
CA GLN A 57 -10.47 -31.47 8.05
C GLN A 57 -11.40 -31.42 6.83
N ARG A 58 -11.06 -32.20 5.80
CA ARG A 58 -11.81 -32.34 4.53
C ARG A 58 -13.26 -32.81 4.79
N ILE A 59 -14.23 -31.99 4.39
CA ILE A 59 -15.65 -32.37 4.31
C ILE A 59 -15.89 -33.11 2.98
N SER A 60 -16.41 -34.35 3.04
CA SER A 60 -16.81 -35.16 1.89
C SER A 60 -18.08 -34.63 1.20
N LYS A 61 -18.08 -34.49 -0.13
CA LYS A 61 -19.23 -34.07 -0.96
C LYS A 61 -20.21 -35.24 -1.24
N PRO A 62 -21.54 -35.02 -1.28
CA PRO A 62 -22.47 -35.96 -1.90
C PRO A 62 -22.55 -35.74 -3.44
N PRO A 63 -22.98 -36.75 -4.22
CA PRO A 63 -23.05 -36.63 -5.67
C PRO A 63 -24.41 -36.06 -6.11
N GLY A 64 -24.38 -35.10 -7.03
CA GLY A 64 -25.53 -34.77 -7.88
C GLY A 64 -26.04 -33.34 -7.77
N SER A 65 -25.58 -32.48 -8.69
CA SER A 65 -26.44 -31.60 -9.51
C SER A 65 -25.55 -30.70 -10.37
N ALA A 66 -25.41 -31.08 -11.64
CA ALA A 66 -24.75 -30.30 -12.67
C ALA A 66 -25.68 -29.18 -13.16
N ARG A 67 -25.73 -28.05 -12.45
CA ARG A 67 -26.14 -26.74 -12.97
C ARG A 67 -25.89 -25.68 -11.88
N ALA A 68 -25.26 -24.57 -12.25
CA ALA A 68 -24.90 -23.41 -11.41
C ALA A 68 -23.61 -23.49 -10.54
N GLN A 69 -22.67 -24.40 -10.81
CA GLN A 69 -21.47 -24.56 -9.97
C GLN A 69 -20.31 -23.56 -10.25
N GLY A 70 -20.47 -22.61 -11.17
CA GLY A 70 -19.34 -21.80 -11.65
C GLY A 70 -18.82 -20.75 -10.66
N THR A 71 -19.69 -20.14 -9.86
CA THR A 71 -19.33 -18.99 -9.00
C THR A 71 -19.68 -19.19 -7.54
N GLU A 72 -20.83 -19.83 -7.22
CA GLU A 72 -21.21 -20.14 -5.84
C GLU A 72 -20.24 -21.12 -5.16
N GLY A 73 -19.69 -22.08 -5.92
CA GLY A 73 -18.73 -23.05 -5.40
C GLY A 73 -17.38 -22.43 -5.03
N LEU A 74 -16.89 -21.45 -5.79
CA LEU A 74 -15.63 -20.75 -5.51
C LEU A 74 -15.76 -19.84 -4.27
N CYS A 75 -16.86 -19.09 -4.16
CA CYS A 75 -17.12 -18.27 -2.97
C CYS A 75 -17.29 -19.11 -1.70
N ALA A 76 -17.94 -20.28 -1.80
CA ALA A 76 -18.08 -21.19 -0.66
C ALA A 76 -16.73 -21.83 -0.27
N HIS A 77 -15.90 -22.22 -1.25
CA HIS A 77 -14.60 -22.84 -1.01
C HIS A 77 -13.59 -21.89 -0.34
N PHE A 78 -13.66 -20.60 -0.68
CA PHE A 78 -12.75 -19.56 -0.19
C PHE A 78 -13.35 -18.70 0.93
N ARG A 79 -14.52 -19.09 1.46
CA ARG A 79 -15.21 -18.35 2.52
C ARG A 79 -14.35 -18.18 3.77
N TRP A 80 -13.57 -19.20 4.13
CA TRP A 80 -12.65 -19.15 5.27
C TRP A 80 -11.64 -18.01 5.14
N MET A 81 -11.18 -17.66 3.92
CA MET A 81 -10.27 -16.54 3.74
C MET A 81 -11.00 -15.23 4.04
N ALA A 82 -12.19 -15.03 3.48
CA ALA A 82 -12.97 -13.81 3.71
C ALA A 82 -13.38 -13.62 5.19
N GLU A 83 -13.37 -14.69 5.99
CA GLU A 83 -13.59 -14.63 7.44
C GLU A 83 -12.32 -14.28 8.23
N GLN A 84 -11.14 -14.45 7.63
CA GLN A 84 -9.83 -14.28 8.29
C GLN A 84 -9.01 -13.10 7.75
N VAL A 85 -9.36 -12.56 6.57
CA VAL A 85 -8.62 -11.48 5.93
C VAL A 85 -9.49 -10.25 5.66
N PRO A 86 -8.90 -9.04 5.61
CA PRO A 86 -9.59 -7.87 5.10
C PRO A 86 -10.14 -8.13 3.70
N ALA A 87 -11.44 -7.85 3.52
CA ALA A 87 -12.12 -8.02 2.24
C ALA A 87 -12.79 -6.70 1.85
N PHE A 88 -12.46 -6.22 0.65
CA PHE A 88 -12.98 -4.96 0.11
C PHE A 88 -13.93 -5.23 -1.05
N ARG A 89 -15.07 -4.53 -1.05
CA ARG A 89 -16.01 -4.59 -2.17
C ARG A 89 -15.58 -3.59 -3.23
N VAL A 90 -15.29 -4.07 -4.42
CA VAL A 90 -14.88 -3.23 -5.54
C VAL A 90 -15.90 -3.36 -6.69
N PRO A 91 -16.44 -2.24 -7.23
CA PRO A 91 -17.25 -2.30 -8.43
C PRO A 91 -16.43 -2.88 -9.59
N GLY A 92 -16.94 -3.91 -10.27
CA GLY A 92 -16.19 -4.56 -11.35
C GLY A 92 -15.79 -3.60 -12.48
N GLY A 93 -16.59 -2.56 -12.75
CA GLY A 93 -16.27 -1.53 -13.75
C GLY A 93 -15.14 -0.58 -13.35
N ASN A 94 -14.73 -0.58 -12.08
CA ASN A 94 -13.60 0.20 -11.59
C ASN A 94 -12.28 -0.58 -11.65
N ILE A 95 -12.31 -1.86 -12.02
CA ILE A 95 -11.13 -2.71 -12.16
C ILE A 95 -10.69 -2.67 -13.62
N LYS A 96 -9.46 -2.23 -13.86
CA LYS A 96 -8.84 -2.17 -15.17
C LYS A 96 -7.53 -2.95 -15.16
N ILE A 97 -7.36 -3.82 -16.14
CA ILE A 97 -6.09 -4.52 -16.38
C ILE A 97 -5.31 -3.71 -17.40
N LEU A 98 -4.13 -3.23 -17.01
CA LEU A 98 -3.21 -2.61 -17.97
C LEU A 98 -2.40 -3.73 -18.63
N THR A 99 -2.26 -3.70 -19.95
CA THR A 99 -1.76 -4.83 -20.74
C THR A 99 -0.36 -4.62 -21.30
N SER A 100 0.26 -3.45 -21.10
CA SER A 100 1.62 -3.17 -21.57
C SER A 100 2.41 -2.28 -20.59
N PRO A 101 3.76 -2.35 -20.61
CA PRO A 101 4.64 -1.43 -19.87
C PRO A 101 4.35 0.04 -20.16
N ASP A 102 4.14 0.39 -21.44
CA ASP A 102 3.80 1.75 -21.85
C ASP A 102 2.49 2.21 -21.22
N GLN A 103 1.44 1.38 -21.27
CA GLN A 103 0.15 1.73 -20.66
C GLN A 103 0.29 1.91 -19.14
N PHE A 104 1.10 1.09 -18.48
CA PHE A 104 1.42 1.24 -17.06
C PHE A 104 2.09 2.59 -16.76
N TYR A 105 3.13 2.92 -17.51
CA TYR A 105 3.88 4.16 -17.34
C TYR A 105 3.03 5.41 -17.63
N GLN A 106 2.32 5.44 -18.76
CA GLN A 106 1.45 6.56 -19.14
C GLN A 106 0.29 6.74 -18.16
N THR A 107 -0.30 5.64 -17.67
CA THR A 107 -1.34 5.70 -16.64
C THR A 107 -0.79 6.30 -15.36
N MET A 108 0.43 5.92 -14.96
CA MET A 108 1.07 6.46 -13.76
C MET A 108 1.28 7.98 -13.87
N LYS A 109 1.91 8.46 -14.96
CA LYS A 109 2.12 9.90 -15.20
C LYS A 109 0.81 10.67 -15.15
N LYS A 110 -0.19 10.21 -15.89
CA LYS A 110 -1.51 10.85 -15.93
C LYS A 110 -2.12 10.94 -14.53
N ARG A 111 -2.00 9.90 -13.73
CA ARG A 111 -2.59 9.85 -12.38
C ARG A 111 -1.86 10.76 -11.40
N ILE A 112 -0.53 10.86 -11.48
CA ILE A 112 0.26 11.83 -10.71
C ILE A 112 -0.20 13.25 -11.02
N GLN A 113 -0.28 13.60 -12.31
CA GLN A 113 -0.63 14.95 -12.75
C GLN A 113 -2.05 15.37 -12.36
N THR A 114 -2.96 14.41 -12.13
CA THR A 114 -4.33 14.68 -11.70
C THR A 114 -4.56 14.50 -10.20
N ALA A 115 -3.53 14.17 -9.42
CA ALA A 115 -3.69 13.90 -8.00
C ALA A 115 -3.89 15.20 -7.21
N GLU A 116 -4.82 15.20 -6.27
CA GLU A 116 -5.17 16.39 -5.48
C GLU A 116 -4.84 16.27 -3.99
N LYS A 117 -4.79 15.05 -3.45
CA LYS A 117 -4.65 14.80 -2.00
C LYS A 117 -3.42 13.99 -1.64
N ARG A 118 -3.18 12.87 -2.35
CA ARG A 118 -2.05 12.01 -2.05
C ARG A 118 -1.51 11.26 -3.26
N VAL A 119 -0.19 11.19 -3.34
CA VAL A 119 0.55 10.27 -4.19
C VAL A 119 1.37 9.38 -3.27
N VAL A 120 1.12 8.07 -3.31
CA VAL A 120 1.86 7.10 -2.49
C VAL A 120 2.49 6.07 -3.40
N MET A 121 3.81 5.92 -3.32
CA MET A 121 4.55 4.96 -4.15
C MET A 121 5.39 4.05 -3.27
N ALA A 122 5.12 2.75 -3.31
CA ALA A 122 5.97 1.73 -2.75
C ALA A 122 6.57 0.89 -3.87
N SER A 123 7.88 0.76 -3.92
CA SER A 123 8.63 -0.02 -4.91
C SER A 123 9.98 -0.43 -4.35
N LEU A 124 10.60 -1.47 -4.89
CA LEU A 124 11.94 -1.91 -4.45
C LEU A 124 12.98 -0.79 -4.60
N TYR A 125 12.92 -0.08 -5.73
CA TYR A 125 13.76 1.08 -6.03
C TYR A 125 13.06 1.96 -7.08
N LEU A 126 13.59 3.18 -7.23
CA LEU A 126 13.35 4.08 -8.36
C LEU A 126 14.64 4.15 -9.19
N GLY A 127 14.57 3.82 -10.47
CA GLY A 127 15.71 3.90 -11.38
C GLY A 127 16.18 5.35 -11.58
N THR A 128 17.23 5.50 -12.38
CA THR A 128 17.89 6.80 -12.57
C THR A 128 17.98 7.22 -14.04
N GLY A 129 17.15 6.61 -14.89
CA GLY A 129 17.05 6.93 -16.31
C GLY A 129 16.13 8.11 -16.59
N GLN A 130 15.93 8.37 -17.87
CA GLN A 130 15.12 9.50 -18.35
C GLN A 130 13.64 9.35 -18.00
N LEU A 131 13.07 8.15 -18.10
CA LEU A 131 11.66 7.91 -17.80
C LEU A 131 11.36 8.03 -16.30
N GLU A 132 12.31 7.64 -15.45
CA GLU A 132 12.21 7.84 -14.01
C GLU A 132 12.30 9.31 -13.63
N GLN A 133 13.20 10.07 -14.28
CA GLN A 133 13.28 11.52 -14.12
C GLN A 133 11.97 12.19 -14.53
N GLU A 134 11.40 11.84 -15.69
CA GLU A 134 10.10 12.36 -16.12
C GLU A 134 8.97 12.08 -15.11
N LEU A 135 9.02 10.94 -14.42
CA LEU A 135 8.05 10.63 -13.37
C LEU A 135 8.23 11.53 -12.13
N VAL A 136 9.48 11.83 -11.78
CA VAL A 136 9.84 12.78 -10.71
C VAL A 136 9.42 14.20 -11.09
N ASP A 137 9.61 14.60 -12.35
CA ASP A 137 9.20 15.89 -12.87
C ASP A 137 7.66 16.02 -12.81
N CYS A 138 6.90 14.97 -13.12
CA CYS A 138 5.44 14.98 -12.94
C CYS A 138 5.03 15.21 -11.47
N MET A 139 5.77 14.63 -10.51
CA MET A 139 5.53 14.85 -9.08
C MET A 139 5.88 16.29 -8.66
N GLU A 140 6.95 16.85 -9.24
CA GLU A 140 7.32 18.25 -9.04
C GLU A 140 6.25 19.22 -9.53
N GLU A 141 5.77 19.03 -10.76
CA GLU A 141 4.74 19.86 -11.37
C GLU A 141 3.46 19.91 -10.53
N VAL A 142 2.98 18.75 -10.07
CA VAL A 142 1.74 18.69 -9.28
C VAL A 142 1.91 19.28 -7.88
N LEU A 143 3.07 19.08 -7.25
CA LEU A 143 3.40 19.69 -5.96
C LEU A 143 3.51 21.22 -6.07
N GLN A 144 4.18 21.72 -7.10
CA GLN A 144 4.29 23.15 -7.36
C GLN A 144 2.92 23.78 -7.61
N HIS A 145 2.11 23.17 -8.48
CA HIS A 145 0.75 23.64 -8.75
C HIS A 145 -0.14 23.62 -7.50
N SER A 146 0.01 22.61 -6.64
CA SER A 146 -0.68 22.53 -5.34
C SER A 146 -0.32 23.71 -4.43
N GLN A 147 0.96 24.11 -4.36
CA GLN A 147 1.40 25.27 -3.58
C GLN A 147 0.89 26.59 -4.15
N GLU A 148 0.98 26.78 -5.47
CA GLU A 148 0.56 28.00 -6.17
C GLU A 148 -0.94 28.29 -6.01
N ASN A 149 -1.77 27.24 -6.02
CA ASN A 149 -3.22 27.37 -5.82
C ASN A 149 -3.64 27.48 -4.34
N GLY A 150 -2.70 27.56 -3.41
CA GLY A 150 -2.98 27.62 -1.97
C GLY A 150 -3.53 26.32 -1.38
N HIS A 151 -3.51 25.22 -2.15
CA HIS A 151 -3.97 23.89 -1.75
C HIS A 151 -2.78 23.06 -1.27
N SER A 152 -2.20 23.38 -0.11
CA SER A 152 -1.01 22.68 0.43
C SER A 152 -1.28 21.25 0.98
N ASP A 153 -2.47 20.72 0.72
CA ASP A 153 -2.95 19.44 1.28
C ASP A 153 -2.39 18.22 0.53
N LEU A 154 -1.93 18.39 -0.72
CA LEU A 154 -1.32 17.29 -1.47
C LEU A 154 -0.06 16.79 -0.76
N LYS A 155 -0.02 15.49 -0.47
CA LYS A 155 1.15 14.80 0.10
C LYS A 155 1.72 13.76 -0.84
N VAL A 156 3.04 13.64 -0.88
CA VAL A 156 3.76 12.63 -1.66
C VAL A 156 4.56 11.75 -0.68
N SER A 157 4.25 10.46 -0.65
CA SER A 157 4.93 9.49 0.22
C SER A 157 5.58 8.40 -0.63
N ILE A 158 6.90 8.28 -0.54
CA ILE A 158 7.67 7.29 -1.30
C ILE A 158 8.33 6.32 -0.33
N LEU A 159 8.08 5.02 -0.50
CA LEU A 159 8.67 3.94 0.28
C LEU A 159 9.53 3.06 -0.63
N LEU A 160 10.84 3.04 -0.38
CA LEU A 160 11.81 2.22 -1.12
C LEU A 160 12.59 1.29 -0.19
N ASP A 161 13.29 0.31 -0.75
CA ASP A 161 14.30 -0.45 -0.01
C ASP A 161 15.57 0.40 0.15
N TYR A 162 16.11 0.47 1.38
CA TYR A 162 17.30 1.26 1.69
C TYR A 162 18.52 0.82 0.89
N THR A 163 18.76 -0.49 0.80
CA THR A 163 19.98 -1.02 0.16
C THR A 163 19.91 -0.87 -1.35
N ARG A 164 18.74 -1.11 -1.95
CA ARG A 164 18.54 -0.95 -3.40
C ARG A 164 18.45 0.51 -3.80
N GLY A 165 17.78 1.33 -3.00
CA GLY A 165 17.61 2.76 -3.24
C GLY A 165 18.87 3.59 -3.03
N SER A 166 19.87 3.08 -2.31
CA SER A 166 21.16 3.75 -2.04
C SER A 166 22.34 3.20 -2.86
N ARG A 167 22.10 2.35 -3.87
CA ARG A 167 23.18 1.65 -4.59
C ARG A 167 23.86 2.56 -5.62
N GLY A 168 25.17 2.79 -5.45
CA GLY A 168 25.96 3.62 -6.38
C GLY A 168 25.91 5.11 -6.04
N GLN A 169 26.68 5.92 -6.77
CA GLN A 169 26.73 7.37 -6.55
C GLN A 169 25.44 8.07 -6.97
N ILE A 170 24.90 7.69 -8.12
CA ILE A 170 23.58 8.13 -8.60
C ILE A 170 22.61 6.98 -8.34
N ASN A 171 21.59 7.23 -7.54
CA ASN A 171 20.66 6.24 -7.04
C ASN A 171 19.26 6.84 -6.81
N SER A 172 18.32 6.05 -6.28
CA SER A 172 16.95 6.50 -6.05
C SER A 172 16.87 7.69 -5.09
N ARG A 173 17.74 7.74 -4.07
CA ARG A 173 17.75 8.83 -3.09
C ARG A 173 18.20 10.12 -3.75
N THR A 174 19.33 10.09 -4.47
CA THR A 174 19.85 11.28 -5.14
C THR A 174 18.90 11.79 -6.22
N MET A 175 18.13 10.90 -6.85
CA MET A 175 17.08 11.26 -7.82
C MET A 175 15.91 12.01 -7.16
N LEU A 176 15.51 11.61 -5.94
CA LEU A 176 14.40 12.22 -5.19
C LEU A 176 14.82 13.40 -4.33
N LEU A 177 16.11 13.56 -4.05
CA LEU A 177 16.64 14.56 -3.13
C LEU A 177 16.28 16.00 -3.54
N PRO A 178 16.39 16.44 -4.81
CA PRO A 178 16.02 17.80 -5.20
C PRO A 178 14.54 18.09 -4.91
N LEU A 179 13.67 17.12 -5.19
CA LEU A 179 12.23 17.24 -4.94
C LEU A 179 11.96 17.32 -3.43
N LEU A 180 12.60 16.46 -2.63
CA LEU A 180 12.47 16.45 -1.18
C LEU A 180 12.96 17.76 -0.54
N GLN A 181 14.05 18.34 -1.04
CA GLN A 181 14.58 19.62 -0.57
C GLN A 181 13.59 20.77 -0.80
N ARG A 182 12.94 20.79 -1.97
CA ARG A 182 11.98 21.83 -2.36
C ARG A 182 10.63 21.69 -1.63
N PHE A 183 10.17 20.46 -1.41
CA PHE A 183 8.81 20.16 -0.93
C PHE A 183 8.80 19.39 0.40
N SER A 184 9.75 19.65 1.30
CA SER A 184 9.92 18.91 2.56
C SER A 184 8.69 18.82 3.47
N SER A 185 7.75 19.78 3.38
CA SER A 185 6.49 19.78 4.14
C SER A 185 5.39 18.92 3.52
N GLN A 186 5.52 18.57 2.23
CA GLN A 186 4.54 17.80 1.46
C GLN A 186 5.07 16.44 1.04
N MET A 187 6.39 16.23 1.07
CA MET A 187 7.04 15.03 0.60
C MET A 187 7.73 14.27 1.74
N ARG A 188 7.57 12.96 1.74
CA ARG A 188 8.26 12.04 2.65
C ARG A 188 8.87 10.90 1.86
N VAL A 189 10.15 10.62 2.11
CA VAL A 189 10.86 9.47 1.52
C VAL A 189 11.33 8.54 2.63
N SER A 190 10.72 7.36 2.70
CA SER A 190 11.03 6.28 3.63
C SER A 190 11.84 5.19 2.94
N LEU A 191 12.87 4.71 3.62
CA LEU A 191 13.83 3.72 3.14
C LEU A 191 13.79 2.53 4.11
N TYR A 192 13.00 1.52 3.75
CA TYR A 192 12.88 0.31 4.56
C TYR A 192 14.18 -0.46 4.57
N HIS A 193 14.59 -0.90 5.75
CA HIS A 193 15.75 -1.76 5.90
C HIS A 193 15.37 -3.00 6.71
N THR A 194 15.49 -4.17 6.09
CA THR A 194 15.21 -5.44 6.77
C THR A 194 16.17 -5.63 7.94
N PRO A 195 15.67 -5.86 9.17
CA PRO A 195 16.50 -5.96 10.37
C PRO A 195 17.32 -7.26 10.51
N ASP A 196 17.41 -8.13 9.48
CA ASP A 196 17.99 -9.48 9.59
C ASP A 196 19.51 -9.59 9.31
N LEU A 197 20.25 -8.49 9.44
CA LEU A 197 21.72 -8.51 9.39
C LEU A 197 22.33 -7.85 10.63
N ARG A 198 21.97 -8.37 11.81
CA ARG A 198 22.56 -7.98 13.10
C ARG A 198 23.87 -8.72 13.35
N GLY A 199 24.89 -8.03 13.87
CA GLY A 199 26.10 -8.61 14.44
C GLY A 199 27.11 -9.23 13.45
N LEU A 200 27.91 -10.19 13.94
CA LEU A 200 29.05 -10.83 13.26
C LEU A 200 28.71 -11.43 11.88
N LEU A 201 27.44 -11.76 11.64
CA LEU A 201 26.91 -12.30 10.37
C LEU A 201 27.17 -11.35 9.19
N ARG A 202 27.20 -10.02 9.42
CA ARG A 202 27.52 -9.03 8.38
C ARG A 202 28.95 -9.14 7.85
N LEU A 203 29.91 -9.63 8.66
CA LEU A 203 31.31 -9.78 8.25
C LEU A 203 31.54 -11.04 7.40
N LEU A 204 30.64 -12.03 7.54
CA LEU A 204 30.79 -13.36 6.94
C LEU A 204 29.89 -13.58 5.73
N VAL A 205 28.83 -12.78 5.56
CA VAL A 205 27.86 -12.94 4.47
C VAL A 205 28.22 -12.02 3.28
N PRO A 206 28.54 -12.57 2.09
CA PRO A 206 28.79 -11.77 0.89
C PRO A 206 27.58 -10.90 0.51
N GLN A 207 27.81 -9.70 -0.05
CA GLN A 207 26.75 -8.74 -0.44
C GLN A 207 25.60 -9.37 -1.27
N ARG A 208 25.88 -10.42 -2.05
CA ARG A 208 24.88 -11.11 -2.88
C ARG A 208 23.85 -11.92 -2.06
N PHE A 209 24.21 -12.38 -0.86
CA PHE A 209 23.30 -13.13 0.01
C PHE A 209 22.44 -12.22 0.91
N ASN A 210 22.92 -11.00 1.22
CA ASN A 210 22.10 -9.97 1.87
C ASN A 210 20.85 -9.62 1.05
N GLU A 211 20.94 -9.68 -0.29
CA GLU A 211 19.78 -9.46 -1.18
C GLU A 211 18.72 -10.57 -1.09
N THR A 212 19.06 -11.75 -0.55
CA THR A 212 18.15 -12.91 -0.40
C THR A 212 17.46 -12.96 0.97
N ILE A 213 18.02 -12.29 1.99
CA ILE A 213 17.59 -12.38 3.39
C ILE A 213 16.39 -11.46 3.71
N GLY A 214 15.99 -10.60 2.78
CA GLY A 214 14.70 -9.91 2.80
C GLY A 214 14.84 -8.48 2.29
N VAL A 215 14.07 -8.14 1.26
CA VAL A 215 13.96 -6.76 0.76
C VAL A 215 12.49 -6.32 0.80
N GLN A 216 12.26 -5.01 0.83
CA GLN A 216 10.91 -4.49 0.66
C GLN A 216 10.40 -4.87 -0.75
N HIS A 217 9.23 -5.51 -0.82
CA HIS A 217 8.68 -6.00 -2.09
C HIS A 217 7.31 -5.41 -2.44
N ILE A 218 6.76 -4.50 -1.61
CA ILE A 218 5.49 -3.85 -1.89
C ILE A 218 5.63 -3.02 -3.18
N LYS A 219 4.69 -3.20 -4.09
CA LYS A 219 4.60 -2.54 -5.40
C LYS A 219 3.20 -2.03 -5.60
N VAL A 220 2.99 -0.86 -5.02
CA VAL A 220 1.70 -0.22 -4.94
C VAL A 220 1.91 1.24 -5.28
N TYR A 221 1.13 1.72 -6.25
CA TYR A 221 1.19 3.08 -6.74
C TYR A 221 -0.21 3.68 -6.64
N LEU A 222 -0.38 4.58 -5.68
CA LEU A 222 -1.66 5.14 -5.29
C LEU A 222 -1.70 6.63 -5.60
N PHE A 223 -2.85 7.05 -6.10
CA PHE A 223 -3.15 8.41 -6.53
C PHE A 223 -4.58 8.71 -6.05
N ASP A 224 -4.68 9.45 -4.95
CA ASP A 224 -5.92 9.73 -4.21
C ASP A 224 -6.69 8.45 -3.81
N ASP A 225 -7.79 8.16 -4.51
CA ASP A 225 -8.64 6.99 -4.30
C ASP A 225 -8.40 5.89 -5.35
N SER A 226 -7.39 6.04 -6.20
CA SER A 226 -7.03 5.05 -7.22
C SER A 226 -5.69 4.39 -6.88
N ILE A 227 -5.57 3.11 -7.18
CA ILE A 227 -4.39 2.29 -6.84
C ILE A 227 -4.05 1.36 -8.00
N ILE A 228 -2.76 1.30 -8.33
CA ILE A 228 -2.17 0.32 -9.23
C ILE A 228 -1.38 -0.67 -8.38
N ILE A 229 -1.76 -1.95 -8.46
CA ILE A 229 -1.03 -3.07 -7.87
C ILE A 229 -0.28 -3.78 -8.99
N SER A 230 1.03 -3.96 -8.85
CA SER A 230 1.85 -4.57 -9.90
C SER A 230 3.04 -5.39 -9.37
N GLY A 231 3.65 -6.22 -10.21
CA GLY A 231 4.98 -6.80 -9.99
C GLY A 231 6.14 -5.93 -10.52
N ALA A 232 5.84 -4.85 -11.25
CA ALA A 232 6.83 -3.94 -11.81
C ALA A 232 7.46 -3.00 -10.75
N ASN A 233 8.76 -2.74 -10.87
CA ASN A 233 9.45 -1.64 -10.17
C ASN A 233 9.38 -0.36 -11.01
N LEU A 234 9.73 0.78 -10.41
CA LEU A 234 9.87 2.06 -11.10
C LEU A 234 11.22 2.13 -11.82
N SER A 235 11.33 1.54 -13.02
CA SER A 235 12.54 1.68 -13.83
C SER A 235 12.27 1.56 -15.32
N ASP A 236 13.14 2.12 -16.15
CA ASP A 236 13.06 2.14 -17.62
C ASP A 236 12.61 0.81 -18.23
N SER A 237 13.26 -0.30 -17.88
CA SER A 237 12.89 -1.62 -18.41
C SER A 237 11.42 -1.98 -18.14
N TYR A 238 10.89 -1.67 -16.95
CA TYR A 238 9.50 -1.92 -16.58
C TYR A 238 8.50 -0.93 -17.19
N PHE A 239 9.00 0.18 -17.74
CA PHE A 239 8.21 1.17 -18.47
C PHE A 239 8.20 0.91 -19.98
N THR A 240 9.19 0.17 -20.50
CA THR A 240 9.37 -0.02 -21.96
C THR A 240 9.15 -1.46 -22.40
N ASN A 241 9.99 -2.40 -21.95
CA ASN A 241 10.17 -3.70 -22.60
C ASN A 241 9.98 -4.91 -21.67
N ARG A 242 9.81 -4.70 -20.37
CA ARG A 242 9.57 -5.73 -19.36
C ARG A 242 8.15 -5.66 -18.86
N GLN A 243 7.32 -6.56 -19.38
CA GLN A 243 5.93 -6.67 -19.00
C GLN A 243 5.74 -7.42 -17.68
N ASP A 244 4.88 -6.86 -16.84
CA ASP A 244 4.36 -7.49 -15.61
C ASP A 244 2.82 -7.47 -15.63
N ARG A 245 2.20 -7.85 -14.51
CA ARG A 245 0.76 -7.70 -14.29
C ARG A 245 0.48 -6.37 -13.62
N TYR A 246 -0.53 -5.67 -14.10
CA TYR A 246 -0.91 -4.35 -13.59
C TYR A 246 -2.44 -4.34 -13.39
N VAL A 247 -2.87 -4.22 -12.15
CA VAL A 247 -4.29 -4.09 -11.80
C VAL A 247 -4.52 -2.69 -11.28
N LEU A 248 -5.20 -1.87 -12.06
CA LEU A 248 -5.67 -0.54 -11.67
C LEU A 248 -7.07 -0.67 -11.07
N LEU A 249 -7.23 -0.21 -9.83
CA LEU A 249 -8.51 -0.04 -9.16
C LEU A 249 -8.78 1.46 -9.08
N GLU A 250 -9.78 1.94 -9.79
CA GLU A 250 -10.12 3.36 -9.85
C GLU A 250 -11.19 3.72 -8.83
N ASN A 251 -11.03 4.87 -8.15
CA ASN A 251 -12.03 5.39 -7.22
C ASN A 251 -12.48 4.35 -6.17
N CYS A 252 -11.52 3.58 -5.66
CA CYS A 252 -11.70 2.52 -4.68
C CYS A 252 -11.12 2.96 -3.33
N ARG A 253 -11.75 3.97 -2.72
CA ARG A 253 -11.25 4.65 -1.51
C ARG A 253 -10.86 3.70 -0.37
N GLU A 254 -11.70 2.72 -0.03
CA GLU A 254 -11.41 1.80 1.09
C GLU A 254 -10.11 0.99 0.85
N VAL A 255 -9.87 0.58 -0.39
CA VAL A 255 -8.64 -0.14 -0.77
C VAL A 255 -7.45 0.81 -0.76
N ALA A 256 -7.64 2.02 -1.29
CA ALA A 256 -6.61 3.04 -1.31
C ALA A 256 -6.18 3.44 0.11
N ASP A 257 -7.13 3.69 1.00
CA ASP A 257 -6.89 4.02 2.42
C ASP A 257 -6.10 2.88 3.10
N PHE A 258 -6.52 1.62 2.94
CA PHE A 258 -5.80 0.49 3.53
C PHE A 258 -4.33 0.40 3.08
N PHE A 259 -4.07 0.57 1.79
CA PHE A 259 -2.69 0.51 1.28
C PHE A 259 -1.87 1.76 1.62
N SER A 260 -2.52 2.93 1.71
CA SER A 260 -1.88 4.15 2.23
C SER A 260 -1.41 3.92 3.66
N ASP A 261 -2.29 3.44 4.54
CA ASP A 261 -2.00 3.15 5.94
C ASP A 261 -0.91 2.07 6.09
N LEU A 262 -0.93 1.03 5.24
CA LEU A 262 0.12 0.01 5.22
C LEU A 262 1.48 0.60 4.85
N VAL A 263 1.53 1.43 3.80
CA VAL A 263 2.78 2.05 3.35
C VAL A 263 3.28 3.06 4.39
N GLU A 264 2.40 3.83 5.01
CA GLU A 264 2.73 4.74 6.11
C GLU A 264 3.26 3.99 7.33
N ALA A 265 2.60 2.91 7.76
CA ALA A 265 3.05 2.10 8.90
C ALA A 265 4.43 1.48 8.66
N VAL A 266 4.70 0.96 7.46
CA VAL A 266 6.03 0.47 7.09
C VAL A 266 7.03 1.63 6.99
N GLY A 267 6.59 2.78 6.48
CA GLY A 267 7.37 4.00 6.42
C GLY A 267 7.79 4.49 7.81
N ASP A 268 6.92 4.43 8.82
CA ASP A 268 7.19 4.89 10.18
C ASP A 268 8.33 4.14 10.86
N VAL A 269 8.46 2.85 10.57
CA VAL A 269 9.56 2.00 11.06
C VAL A 269 10.78 2.00 10.13
N SER A 270 10.79 2.82 9.08
CA SER A 270 11.86 2.92 8.08
C SER A 270 12.76 4.14 8.32
N LEU A 271 13.96 4.10 7.72
CA LEU A 271 14.86 5.25 7.68
C LEU A 271 14.24 6.36 6.85
N GLN A 272 14.14 7.57 7.38
CA GLN A 272 13.66 8.76 6.68
C GLN A 272 14.84 9.46 6.01
N LEU A 273 14.77 9.63 4.69
CA LEU A 273 15.70 10.49 3.96
C LEU A 273 15.46 11.94 4.35
N GLN A 274 16.52 12.65 4.68
CA GLN A 274 16.49 14.07 5.04
C GLN A 274 16.93 14.94 3.85
N PRO A 275 16.57 16.24 3.83
CA PRO A 275 17.00 17.16 2.77
C PRO A 275 18.52 17.31 2.60
N ASP A 276 19.32 16.97 3.61
CA ASP A 276 20.79 16.99 3.58
C ASP A 276 21.41 15.65 3.12
N ASP A 277 20.61 14.72 2.58
CA ASP A 277 20.96 13.35 2.23
C ASP A 277 21.38 12.47 3.43
N SER A 278 21.18 12.95 4.66
CA SER A 278 21.28 12.07 5.83
C SER A 278 20.05 11.16 5.93
N VAL A 279 20.18 10.07 6.69
CA VAL A 279 19.07 9.18 7.02
C VAL A 279 18.90 9.09 8.52
N THR A 280 17.66 9.28 8.98
CA THR A 280 17.32 9.27 10.41
C THR A 280 16.12 8.37 10.66
N MET A 281 15.96 7.86 11.88
CA MET A 281 14.74 7.16 12.26
C MET A 281 13.77 8.14 12.90
N LEU A 282 12.47 7.85 12.80
CA LEU A 282 11.49 8.57 13.61
C LEU A 282 11.75 8.33 15.10
N GLU A 283 11.45 9.34 15.92
CA GLU A 283 11.64 9.28 17.36
C GLU A 283 10.86 8.10 17.98
N GLY A 284 11.52 7.31 18.82
CA GLY A 284 10.95 6.12 19.44
C GLY A 284 11.08 4.82 18.63
N MET A 285 11.57 4.87 17.38
CA MET A 285 11.79 3.68 16.56
C MET A 285 13.22 3.13 16.68
N VAL A 286 13.35 1.79 16.66
CA VAL A 286 14.65 1.11 16.81
C VAL A 286 15.43 1.20 15.50
N HIS A 287 16.61 1.80 15.56
CA HIS A 287 17.47 1.94 14.39
C HIS A 287 18.06 0.58 13.99
N PRO A 288 18.01 0.18 12.71
CA PRO A 288 18.41 -1.18 12.32
C PRO A 288 19.92 -1.47 12.51
N TYR A 289 20.75 -0.42 12.58
CA TYR A 289 22.20 -0.55 12.82
C TYR A 289 22.68 -0.18 14.24
N LYS A 290 21.81 0.31 15.13
CA LYS A 290 22.20 0.67 16.51
C LYS A 290 21.42 -0.19 17.49
#